data_AF-A0A2M7JAW5-F1
#
_entry.id   AF-A0A2M7JAW5-F1
#
_cell.length_a   1.000
_cell.length_b   1.000
_cell.length_c   1.000
_cell.angle_alpha   90.00
_cell.angle_beta   90.00
_cell.angle_gamma   90.00
#
_symmetry.space_group_name_H-M   'P 1'
#
loop_
_entity.id
_entity.type
_entity.pdbx_description
1 polymer ?
#
loop_
_entity_poly.entity_id
_entity_poly.type
_entity_poly.pdbx_seq_one_letter_code
_entity_poly.pdbx_strand_id
1 'polypeptide(L)'
;MKRKDIKPESIKLRQKIQDDDGIIGPKGRDYEFDILMHNGETAIFEIKSYAETEDVLRFNDKVELAKQKLGLINPSKIFITLQKHKDMMNTCKETGVELV
;
A
#
# COMPACT_ATOMS: atom_id res chain seq x y z
N MET A 1 2.51 18.82 -11.16
CA MET A 1 1.55 18.40 -12.21
C MET A 1 0.26 17.97 -11.50
N LYS A 2 -0.85 18.70 -11.62
CA LYS A 2 -2.12 18.35 -10.96
C LYS A 2 -2.74 17.17 -11.73
N ARG A 3 -2.72 15.96 -11.17
CA ARG A 3 -3.38 14.77 -11.75
C ARG A 3 -4.88 15.00 -11.72
N LYS A 4 -5.52 15.12 -12.89
CA LYS A 4 -6.94 15.51 -13.04
C LYS A 4 -7.91 14.33 -12.99
N ASP A 5 -7.39 13.11 -12.81
CA ASP A 5 -8.15 11.88 -13.06
C ASP A 5 -8.58 11.17 -11.77
N ILE A 6 -8.24 11.75 -10.61
CA ILE A 6 -8.64 11.24 -9.30
C ILE A 6 -9.96 11.91 -8.91
N LYS A 7 -11.02 11.11 -8.81
CA LYS A 7 -12.31 11.59 -8.32
C LYS A 7 -12.46 11.25 -6.84
N PRO A 8 -13.00 12.15 -5.99
CA PRO A 8 -13.16 11.86 -4.56
C PRO A 8 -13.88 10.53 -4.27
N GLU A 9 -14.87 10.17 -5.09
CA GLU A 9 -15.63 8.93 -4.97
C GLU A 9 -14.82 7.65 -5.23
N SER A 10 -13.65 7.74 -5.86
CA SER A 10 -12.75 6.61 -6.09
C SER A 10 -11.74 6.39 -4.95
N ILE A 11 -11.75 7.28 -3.94
CA ILE A 11 -10.88 7.21 -2.77
C ILE A 11 -11.65 6.54 -1.64
N LYS A 12 -11.13 5.41 -1.15
CA LYS A 12 -11.65 4.76 0.05
C LYS A 12 -10.61 4.77 1.15
N LEU A 13 -11.05 5.20 2.33
CA LEU A 13 -10.22 5.22 3.54
C LEU A 13 -10.41 3.91 4.33
N ARG A 14 -9.34 3.47 5.00
CA ARG A 14 -9.33 2.35 5.97
C ARG A 14 -10.07 1.11 5.46
N GLN A 15 -9.72 0.69 4.25
CA GLN A 15 -10.32 -0.51 3.66
C GLN A 15 -9.67 -1.74 4.27
N LYS A 16 -10.48 -2.78 4.53
CA LYS A 16 -9.99 -4.09 4.93
C LYS A 16 -10.14 -5.07 3.78
N ILE A 17 -9.11 -5.87 3.55
CA ILE A 17 -9.14 -6.99 2.63
C ILE A 17 -8.84 -8.24 3.43
N GLN A 18 -9.72 -9.23 3.32
CA GLN A 18 -9.54 -10.53 3.96
C GLN A 18 -8.65 -11.42 3.08
N ASP A 19 -7.64 -12.06 3.69
CA ASP A 19 -6.77 -13.03 3.05
C ASP A 19 -7.33 -14.45 3.21
N ASP A 20 -8.32 -14.81 2.40
CA ASP A 20 -9.00 -16.12 2.48
C ASP A 20 -8.09 -17.27 2.02
N ASP A 21 -7.09 -16.95 1.21
CA ASP A 21 -6.23 -17.90 0.51
C ASP A 21 -4.89 -18.12 1.24
N GLY A 22 -4.54 -17.22 2.17
CA GLY A 22 -3.31 -17.26 2.95
C GLY A 22 -2.10 -16.79 2.14
N ILE A 23 -2.29 -15.75 1.31
CA ILE A 23 -1.30 -15.18 0.39
C ILE A 23 -0.14 -14.54 1.18
N ILE A 24 -0.45 -13.78 2.23
CA ILE A 24 0.54 -13.03 3.02
C ILE A 24 0.51 -13.37 4.51
N GLY A 25 -0.39 -14.27 4.93
CA GLY A 25 -0.45 -14.73 6.31
C GLY A 25 -1.52 -15.79 6.56
N PRO A 26 -1.98 -15.94 7.81
CA PRO A 26 -3.01 -16.92 8.15
C PRO A 26 -4.31 -16.67 7.41
N LYS A 27 -4.93 -17.75 6.92
CA LYS A 27 -6.22 -17.69 6.22
C LYS A 27 -7.30 -17.04 7.07
N GLY A 28 -8.10 -16.19 6.43
CA GLY A 28 -9.22 -15.48 7.04
C GLY A 28 -8.81 -14.23 7.83
N ARG A 29 -7.54 -13.84 7.81
CA ARG A 29 -7.07 -12.61 8.48
C ARG A 29 -7.40 -11.37 7.65
N ASP A 30 -7.89 -10.33 8.32
CA ASP A 30 -8.08 -9.01 7.72
C ASP A 30 -6.80 -8.17 7.75
N TYR A 31 -6.53 -7.49 6.64
CA TYR A 31 -5.47 -6.50 6.51
C TYR A 31 -6.05 -5.14 6.15
N GLU A 32 -5.68 -4.12 6.91
CA GLU A 32 -6.14 -2.74 6.71
C GLU A 32 -5.17 -1.94 5.84
N PHE A 33 -5.75 -1.09 4.99
CA PHE A 33 -5.08 -0.16 4.09
C PHE A 33 -5.60 1.25 4.38
N ASP A 34 -4.70 2.19 4.68
CA ASP A 34 -5.07 3.55 5.09
C ASP A 34 -5.85 4.27 3.99
N ILE A 35 -5.34 4.21 2.76
CA ILE A 35 -6.01 4.75 1.58
C ILE A 35 -5.83 3.77 0.42
N LEU A 36 -6.96 3.41 -0.18
CA LEU A 36 -7.01 2.61 -1.40
C LEU A 36 -7.77 3.40 -2.46
N MET A 37 -7.11 3.68 -3.56
CA MET A 37 -7.69 4.35 -4.72
C MET A 37 -7.77 3.39 -5.88
N HIS A 38 -8.98 3.13 -6.37
CA HIS A 38 -9.23 2.22 -7.49
C HIS A 38 -10.22 2.85 -8.48
N ASN A 39 -10.08 2.56 -9.78
CA ASN A 39 -10.76 3.21 -10.93
C ASN A 39 -10.05 4.47 -11.44
N GLY A 40 -9.05 4.28 -12.31
CA GLY A 40 -8.14 5.32 -12.82
C GLY A 40 -6.69 4.88 -12.61
N GLU A 41 -5.79 5.81 -12.33
CA GLU A 41 -4.47 5.47 -11.76
C GLU A 41 -4.66 4.90 -10.35
N THR A 42 -4.26 3.65 -10.15
CA THR A 42 -4.45 2.94 -8.88
C THR A 42 -3.30 3.27 -7.95
N ALA A 43 -3.61 3.66 -6.71
CA ALA A 43 -2.63 3.95 -5.68
C ALA A 43 -3.06 3.38 -4.33
N ILE A 44 -2.08 2.87 -3.59
CA ILE A 44 -2.26 2.31 -2.25
C ILE A 44 -1.31 3.06 -1.31
N PHE A 45 -1.82 3.46 -0.15
CA PHE A 45 -1.08 4.22 0.82
C PHE A 45 -1.01 3.50 2.17
N GLU A 46 0.15 3.62 2.81
CA GLU A 46 0.33 3.40 4.25
C GLU A 46 0.89 4.68 4.87
N ILE A 47 0.41 5.04 6.05
CA ILE A 47 0.80 6.25 6.77
C ILE A 47 1.19 5.88 8.20
N LYS A 48 2.43 6.19 8.58
CA LYS A 48 2.94 5.91 9.92
C LYS A 48 3.70 7.12 10.48
N SER A 49 3.47 7.44 11.76
CA SER A 49 4.24 8.49 12.44
C SER A 49 5.69 8.06 12.68
N TYR A 50 5.90 6.76 12.90
CA TYR A 50 7.20 6.10 13.02
C TYR A 50 7.11 4.75 12.31
N ALA A 51 8.14 4.39 11.56
CA ALA A 51 8.17 3.14 10.82
C ALA A 51 9.58 2.57 10.81
N GLU A 52 9.65 1.25 10.76
CA GLU A 52 10.87 0.48 10.57
C GLU A 52 10.94 -0.09 9.15
N THR A 53 12.09 -0.65 8.78
CA THR A 53 12.27 -1.29 7.47
C THR A 53 11.27 -2.43 7.25
N GLU A 54 10.93 -3.17 8.30
CA GLU A 54 9.94 -4.25 8.25
C GLU A 54 8.53 -3.74 7.89
N ASP A 55 8.17 -2.51 8.27
CA ASP A 55 6.87 -1.94 7.92
C ASP A 55 6.71 -1.73 6.41
N VAL A 56 7.80 -1.37 5.71
CA VAL A 56 7.79 -1.23 4.25
C VAL A 56 7.61 -2.59 3.58
N LEU A 57 8.28 -3.63 4.08
CA LEU A 57 8.13 -5.00 3.57
C LEU A 57 6.70 -5.50 3.78
N ARG A 58 6.15 -5.34 5.00
CA ARG A 58 4.75 -5.67 5.29
C ARG A 58 3.78 -4.90 4.41
N PHE A 59 4.03 -3.62 4.17
CA PHE A 59 3.22 -2.84 3.24
C PHE A 59 3.29 -3.38 1.81
N ASN A 60 4.48 -3.74 1.34
CA ASN A 60 4.65 -4.35 0.02
C ASN A 60 3.88 -5.68 -0.10
N ASP A 61 3.88 -6.53 0.93
CA ASP A 61 3.08 -7.75 0.97
C ASP A 61 1.57 -7.44 0.90
N LYS A 62 1.11 -6.46 1.69
CA LYS A 62 -0.29 -5.99 1.63
C LYS A 62 -0.68 -5.53 0.22
N VAL A 63 0.21 -4.83 -0.48
CA VAL A 63 -0.04 -4.42 -1.88
C VAL A 63 -0.21 -5.65 -2.79
N GLU A 64 0.58 -6.71 -2.62
CA GLU A 64 0.44 -7.94 -3.40
C GLU A 64 -0.88 -8.66 -3.13
N LEU A 65 -1.34 -8.69 -1.87
CA LEU A 65 -2.69 -9.17 -1.53
C LEU A 65 -3.76 -8.35 -2.26
N ALA A 66 -3.68 -7.01 -2.20
CA ALA A 66 -4.64 -6.13 -2.85
C ALA A 66 -4.65 -6.31 -4.37
N LYS A 67 -3.48 -6.47 -5.00
CA LYS A 67 -3.36 -6.76 -6.43
C LYS A 67 -4.12 -8.03 -6.81
N GLN A 68 -3.95 -9.10 -6.05
CA GLN A 68 -4.60 -10.38 -6.33
C GLN A 68 -6.11 -10.31 -6.09
N LYS A 69 -6.55 -9.78 -4.94
CA LYS A 69 -7.97 -9.79 -4.55
C LYS A 69 -8.81 -8.79 -5.32
N LEU A 70 -8.22 -7.68 -5.77
CA LEU A 70 -8.94 -6.60 -6.48
C LEU A 70 -8.57 -6.51 -7.96
N GLY A 71 -7.70 -7.39 -8.47
CA GLY A 71 -7.28 -7.39 -9.88
C GLY A 71 -6.50 -6.14 -10.29
N LEU A 72 -5.73 -5.55 -9.38
CA LEU A 72 -5.00 -4.31 -9.65
C LEU A 72 -3.75 -4.57 -10.49
N ILE A 73 -3.54 -3.74 -11.51
CA ILE A 73 -2.36 -3.80 -12.38
C ILE A 73 -1.41 -2.68 -11.98
N ASN A 74 -0.23 -3.06 -11.47
CA ASN A 74 0.88 -2.16 -11.10
C ASN A 74 0.45 -0.88 -10.33
N PRO A 75 -0.22 -1.01 -9.16
CA PRO A 75 -0.60 0.16 -8.38
C PRO A 75 0.64 0.92 -7.89
N SER A 76 0.53 2.25 -7.82
CA SER A 76 1.50 3.07 -7.10
C SER A 76 1.48 2.70 -5.62
N LYS A 77 2.65 2.45 -5.05
CA LYS A 77 2.83 2.06 -3.65
C LYS A 77 3.41 3.26 -2.92
N ILE A 78 2.67 3.88 -2.03
CA ILE A 78 3.08 5.13 -1.38
C ILE A 78 3.14 4.91 0.13
N PHE A 79 4.30 5.15 0.73
CA PHE A 79 4.53 4.99 2.16
C PHE A 79 4.89 6.35 2.76
N ILE A 80 4.05 6.87 3.64
CA ILE A 80 4.21 8.19 4.25
C ILE A 80 4.73 8.02 5.68
N THR A 81 5.87 8.62 6.00
CA THR A 81 6.40 8.61 7.37
C THR A 81 7.24 9.84 7.71
N LEU A 82 7.24 10.22 8.99
CA LEU A 82 8.02 11.36 9.48
C LEU A 82 9.52 11.07 9.52
N GLN A 83 9.92 9.81 9.67
CA GLN A 83 11.33 9.41 9.79
C GLN A 83 11.76 8.56 8.60
N LYS A 84 12.91 8.92 8.01
CA LYS A 84 13.50 8.23 6.87
C LYS A 84 14.94 7.83 7.19
N HIS A 85 15.16 6.60 7.62
CA HIS A 85 16.50 6.04 7.79
C HIS A 85 16.99 5.34 6.51
N LYS A 86 18.31 5.17 6.41
CA LYS A 86 18.99 4.70 5.19
C LYS A 86 18.47 3.34 4.71
N ASP A 87 18.29 2.39 5.62
CA ASP A 87 17.89 1.03 5.27
C ASP A 87 16.47 1.00 4.72
N MET A 88 15.54 1.74 5.35
CA MET A 88 14.19 1.92 4.81
C MET A 88 14.20 2.54 3.42
N MET A 89 15.00 3.59 3.19
CA MET A 89 15.11 4.21 1.86
C MET A 89 15.61 3.22 0.80
N ASN A 90 16.54 2.33 1.15
CA ASN A 90 17.02 1.30 0.24
C ASN A 90 15.93 0.27 -0.05
N THR A 91 15.25 -0.23 0.99
CA THR A 91 14.14 -1.17 0.84
C THR A 91 12.99 -0.58 0.02
N CYS A 92 12.66 0.70 0.18
CA CYS A 92 11.67 1.38 -0.66
C CYS A 92 12.07 1.37 -2.14
N LYS A 93 13.35 1.64 -2.47
CA LYS A 93 13.84 1.57 -3.85
C LYS A 93 13.76 0.15 -4.42
N GLU A 94 14.17 -0.84 -3.64
CA GLU A 94 14.16 -2.26 -4.05
C GLU A 94 12.75 -2.79 -4.31
N THR A 95 11.77 -2.36 -3.51
CA THR A 95 10.37 -2.82 -3.58
C THR A 95 9.49 -1.98 -4.52
N GLY A 96 10.03 -0.88 -5.05
CA GLY A 96 9.27 0.09 -5.85
C GLY A 96 8.24 0.88 -5.03
N VAL A 97 8.47 1.03 -3.72
CA VAL A 97 7.65 1.85 -2.82
C VAL A 97 8.17 3.30 -2.84
N GLU A 98 7.27 4.23 -3.11
CA GLU A 98 7.56 5.66 -3.02
C GLU A 98 7.50 6.10 -1.55
N LEU A 99 8.60 6.66 -1.04
CA LEU A 99 8.72 7.13 0.33
C LEU A 99 8.49 8.64 0.43
N VAL A 100 7.38 9.02 1.07
CA VAL A 100 6.94 10.42 1.24
C VAL A 100 7.16 10.91 2.65
#